data_AF-A0A7H0H8A3-F1
#
_entry.id   AF-A0A7H0H8A3-F1
#
_cell.length_a   1.000
_cell.length_b   1.000
_cell.length_c   1.000
_cell.angle_alpha   90.00
_cell.angle_beta   90.00
_cell.angle_gamma   90.00
#
_symmetry.space_group_name_H-M   'P 1'
#
loop_
_entity.id
_entity.type
_entity.pdbx_description
1 polymer ?
#
loop_
_entity_poly.entity_id
_entity_poly.type
_entity_poly.pdbx_seq_one_letter_code
_entity_poly.pdbx_strand_id
1 'polypeptide(L)' 'MRVFLAEDQFLLRQGLENLLRTGGVEVVGSRPDAEGLAGLVRWCLHHRRTGCPRS' A
#
# COMPACT_ATOMS: atom_id res chain seq x y z
N MET A 1 7.75 7.05 -7.48
CA MET A 1 7.26 7.33 -6.10
C MET A 1 6.64 6.06 -5.55
N ARG A 2 6.71 5.82 -4.24
CA ARG A 2 6.18 4.60 -3.59
C ARG A 2 5.16 5.00 -2.53
N VAL A 3 4.00 4.37 -2.53
CA VAL A 3 2.89 4.72 -1.61
C VAL A 3 2.28 3.46 -0.98
N PHE A 4 1.72 3.66 0.21
CA PHE A 4 0.75 2.72 0.79
C PHE A 4 -0.64 3.33 0.66
N LEU A 5 -1.64 2.47 0.46
CA LEU A 5 -3.04 2.87 0.35
C LEU A 5 -3.83 2.34 1.55
N ALA A 6 -4.62 3.21 2.17
CA ALA A 6 -5.67 2.81 3.10
C ALA A 6 -6.99 3.39 2.63
N GLU A 7 -7.96 2.51 2.38
CA GLU A 7 -9.28 2.85 1.86
C GLU A 7 -10.22 1.73 2.24
N ASP A 8 -11.31 2.01 2.96
CA ASP A 8 -12.20 1.00 3.51
C ASP A 8 -13.12 0.41 2.43
N GLN A 9 -13.51 1.21 1.43
CA GLN A 9 -14.37 0.78 0.34
C GLN A 9 -13.58 -0.01 -0.71
N PHE A 10 -13.96 -1.27 -0.93
CA PHE A 10 -13.23 -2.18 -1.83
C PHE A 10 -13.07 -1.64 -3.26
N LEU A 11 -14.15 -1.15 -3.87
CA LEU A 11 -14.11 -0.66 -5.25
C LEU A 11 -13.27 0.61 -5.39
N LEU A 12 -13.32 1.52 -4.41
CA LEU A 12 -12.46 2.70 -4.40
C LEU A 12 -11.00 2.31 -4.23
N ARG A 13 -10.69 1.41 -3.30
CA ARG A 13 -9.33 0.92 -3.07
C ARG A 13 -8.75 0.31 -4.34
N GLN A 14 -9.50 -0.57 -5.00
CA GLN A 14 -9.08 -1.20 -6.25
C GLN A 14 -8.93 -0.19 -7.40
N GLY A 15 -9.86 0.77 -7.51
CA GLY A 15 -9.79 1.84 -8.51
C GLY A 15 -8.56 2.73 -8.33
N LEU A 16 -8.27 3.13 -7.09
CA LEU A 16 -7.10 3.93 -6.74
C LEU A 16 -5.79 3.17 -6.99
N GLU A 17 -5.72 1.88 -6.64
CA GLU A 17 -4.56 1.05 -6.94
C GLU A 17 -4.25 1.03 -8.43
N ASN A 18 -5.27 0.79 -9.26
CA ASN A 18 -5.12 0.75 -10.71
C ASN A 18 -4.70 2.12 -11.26
N LEU A 19 -5.38 3.20 -10.84
CA LEU A 19 -5.06 4.57 -11.24
C LEU A 19 -3.59 4.91 -10.94
N LEU A 20 -3.14 4.65 -9.72
CA LEU A 20 -1.78 4.94 -9.28
C LEU A 20 -0.74 4.12 -10.04
N ARG A 21 -0.99 2.82 -10.23
CA ARG A 21 -0.11 1.94 -11.01
C ARG A 21 0.00 2.39 -12.47
N THR A 22 -1.12 2.74 -13.11
CA THR A 22 -1.14 3.28 -14.49
C THR A 22 -0.36 4.59 -14.58
N GLY A 23 -0.42 5.43 -13.55
CA GLY A 23 0.37 6.66 -13.44
C GLY A 23 1.86 6.45 -13.11
N GLY A 24 2.35 5.21 -13.05
CA GLY A 24 3.75 4.90 -12.75
C GLY A 24 4.12 4.99 -11.26
N VAL A 25 3.12 5.02 -10.37
CA VAL A 25 3.33 4.98 -8.92
C VAL A 25 3.33 3.53 -8.44
N GLU A 26 4.34 3.16 -7.65
CA GLU A 26 4.39 1.84 -7.01
C GLU A 26 3.48 1.85 -5.79
N VAL A 27 2.35 1.14 -5.85
CA VAL A 27 1.55 0.82 -4.66
C VAL A 27 2.18 -0.39 -3.98
N VAL A 28 2.82 -0.13 -2.85
CA VAL A 28 3.63 -1.10 -2.09
C VAL A 28 2.75 -2.05 -1.28
N GLY A 29 1.60 -1.57 -0.82
CA GLY A 29 0.62 -2.37 -0.10
C GLY A 29 -0.66 -1.58 0.13
N SER A 30 -1.75 -2.32 0.37
CA SER A 30 -3.11 -1.80 0.42
C SER A 30 -3.91 -2.45 1.54
N ARG A 31 -4.61 -1.64 2.34
CA ARG A 31 -5.36 -2.09 3.52
C ARG A 31 -6.73 -1.40 3.64
N PRO A 32 -7.73 -2.08 4.23
CA PRO A 32 -9.04 -1.48 4.48
C PRO A 32 -9.05 -0.51 5.67
N ASP A 33 -8.04 -0.56 6.53
CA ASP A 33 -8.07 0.12 7.82
C ASP A 33 -6.70 0.71 8.22
N ALA A 34 -6.75 1.66 9.14
CA ALA A 34 -5.57 2.39 9.60
C ALA A 34 -4.59 1.51 10.39
N GLU A 35 -5.07 0.51 11.12
CA GLU A 35 -4.23 -0.39 11.91
C GLU A 35 -3.39 -1.29 10.98
N GLY A 36 -4.02 -1.87 9.97
CA GLY A 36 -3.37 -2.65 8.92
C GLY A 36 -2.33 -1.83 8.16
N LEU A 37 -2.65 -0.56 7.85
CA LEU A 37 -1.71 0.36 7.22
C LEU A 37 -0.49 0.62 8.13
N ALA A 38 -0.71 0.93 9.40
CA ALA A 38 0.35 1.16 10.38
C ALA A 38 1.25 -0.08 10.53
N GLY A 39 0.66 -1.28 10.51
CA GLY A 39 1.37 -2.55 10.52
C GLY A 39 2.29 -2.72 9.30
N LEU A 40 1.79 -2.44 8.09
CA LEU A 40 2.59 -2.50 6.85
C LEU A 40 3.76 -1.51 6.88
N VAL A 41 3.51 -0.26 7.28
CA VAL A 41 4.55 0.77 7.37
C VAL A 41 5.62 0.35 8.37
N ARG A 42 5.22 -0.12 9.56
CA ARG A 42 6.15 -0.60 10.59
C ARG A 42 7.00 -1.76 10.08
N TRP A 43 6.39 -2.74 9.42
CA TRP A 43 7.11 -3.88 8.86
C TRP A 43 8.14 -3.43 7.82
N CYS A 44 7.75 -2.53 6.91
CA CYS A 44 8.65 -2.01 5.87
C CYS A 44 9.83 -1.21 6.42
N LEU A 45 9.60 -0.41 7.46
CA LEU A 45 10.67 0.35 8.11
C LEU A 45 11.69 -0.56 8.80
N HIS A 46 11.23 -1.71 9.31
CA HIS A 46 12.09 -2.72 9.94
C HIS A 46 12.86 -3.56 8.91
N HIS A 47 12.23 -3.88 7.78
CA HIS A 47 12.76 -4.79 6.75
C HIS A 47 13.36 -4.06 5.53
N ARG A 48 13.93 -2.87 5.73
CA ARG A 48 14.44 -2.01 4.64
C ARG A 48 15.44 -2.68 3.70
N ARG A 49 16.14 -3.75 4.13
CA ARG A 49 17.11 -4.50 3.30
C ARG A 49 16.47 -5.60 2.44
N THR A 50 15.31 -6.14 2.82
CA THR A 50 14.66 -7.27 2.15
C THR A 50 13.49 -6.86 1.25
N GLY A 51 13.19 -5.55 1.19
CA GLY A 51 12.06 -5.01 0.42
C GLY A 51 10.75 -5.11 1.21
N CYS A 52 9.77 -4.28 0.83
CA CYS A 52 8.43 -4.29 1.40
C CYS A 52 7.63 -5.50 0.93
N PRO A 53 6.75 -6.09 1.77
CA PRO A 53 5.96 -7.24 1.37
C PRO A 53 4.91 -6.75 0.39
N ARG A 54 4.93 -7.27 -0.84
CA ARG A 54 3.88 -6.99 -1.82
C ARG A 54 2.66 -7.80 -1.40
N SER A 55 1.65 -7.12 -0.86
CA SER A 55 0.34 -7.70 -0.54
C SER A 55 -0.52 -7.79 -1.78
#